data_AF-A0A2G2ZQR3-F1
#
_entry.id   AF-A0A2G2ZQR3-F1
#
_cell.length_a   1.000
_cell.length_b   1.000
_cell.length_c   1.000
_cell.angle_alpha   90.00
_cell.angle_beta   90.00
_cell.angle_gamma   90.00
#
_symmetry.space_group_name_H-M   'P 1'
#
loop_
_entity.id
_entity.type
_entity.pdbx_description
1 polymer ?
#
loop_
_entity_poly.entity_id
_entity_poly.type
_entity_poly.pdbx_seq_one_letter_code
_entity_poly.pdbx_strand_id
1 'polypeptide(L)' 'MSRSGQPPNLKKYMDKQLQIKLNANLLVIGTLRGFDQFMNLVIDNTVEVNGNEKNEIIMAVIQYLIR' A
#
# COMPACT_ATOMS: atom_id res chain seq x y z
N MET A 1 8.42 -8.80 21.88
CA MET A 1 7.36 -7.85 22.25
C MET A 1 6.93 -7.08 21.02
N SER A 2 5.89 -7.56 20.31
CA SER A 2 5.25 -6.79 19.25
C SER A 2 4.59 -5.58 19.89
N ARG A 3 4.94 -4.37 19.46
CA ARG A 3 4.30 -3.13 19.94
C ARG A 3 2.91 -2.99 19.31
N SER A 4 1.99 -3.82 19.76
CA SER A 4 0.56 -3.72 19.46
C SER A 4 0.04 -2.39 20.03
N GLY A 5 -0.12 -1.37 19.18
CA GLY A 5 -0.69 -0.08 19.55
C GLY A 5 0.05 1.15 19.02
N GLN A 6 1.28 1.03 18.51
CA GLN A 6 1.91 2.15 17.80
C GLN A 6 1.41 2.20 16.35
N PRO A 7 0.89 3.36 15.87
CA PRO A 7 0.60 3.54 14.46
C PRO A 7 1.84 3.17 13.64
N PRO A 8 1.67 2.45 12.53
CA PRO A 8 2.78 2.16 11.63
C PRO A 8 3.48 3.47 11.27
N ASN A 9 4.79 3.56 11.51
CA ASN A 9 5.54 4.73 11.06
C ASN A 9 5.73 4.61 9.54
N LEU A 10 4.70 5.05 8.79
CA LEU A 10 4.69 5.03 7.33
C LEU A 10 5.58 6.11 6.72
N LYS A 11 5.88 7.17 7.48
CA LYS A 11 6.75 8.28 7.04
C LYS A 11 8.12 7.79 6.57
N LYS A 12 8.67 6.73 7.19
CA LYS A 12 9.97 6.14 6.82
C LYS A 12 9.95 5.40 5.47
N TYR A 13 8.77 5.19 4.90
CA TYR A 13 8.54 4.51 3.63
C TYR A 13 8.14 5.46 2.49
N MET A 14 8.04 6.77 2.76
CA MET A 14 7.82 7.77 1.72
C MET A 14 8.88 7.68 0.63
N ASP A 15 8.46 7.83 -0.63
CA ASP A 15 9.27 7.75 -1.84
C ASP A 15 10.01 6.42 -2.02
N LYS A 16 9.59 5.38 -1.30
CA LYS A 16 10.08 4.01 -1.48
C LYS A 16 9.05 3.16 -2.21
N GLN A 17 9.57 2.23 -3.00
CA GLN A 17 8.76 1.17 -3.59
C GLN A 17 8.35 0.18 -2.50
N LEU A 18 7.05 -0.05 -2.39
CA LEU A 18 6.42 -0.96 -1.44
C LEU A 18 5.72 -2.07 -2.20
N GLN A 19 5.78 -3.26 -1.59
CA GLN A 19 4.92 -4.38 -1.95
C GLN A 19 3.82 -4.47 -0.90
N ILE A 20 2.58 -4.21 -1.33
CA ILE A 20 1.40 -4.11 -0.48
C ILE A 20 0.49 -5.28 -0.80
N LYS A 21 0.27 -6.15 0.19
CA LYS A 21 -0.71 -7.24 0.08
C LYS A 21 -2.05 -6.74 0.55
N LEU A 22 -3.03 -6.75 -0.35
CA LEU A 22 -4.41 -6.40 -0.08
C LEU A 22 -5.23 -7.66 0.24
N ASN A 23 -6.50 -7.44 0.57
CA ASN A 23 -7.46 -8.53 0.72
C ASN A 23 -7.67 -9.27 -0.62
N ALA A 24 -8.26 -10.47 -0.55
CA ALA A 24 -8.53 -11.30 -1.73
C ALA A 24 -7.28 -11.68 -2.56
N ASN A 25 -6.12 -11.85 -1.90
CA ASN A 25 -4.84 -12.21 -2.54
C ASN A 25 -4.32 -11.23 -3.60
N LEU A 26 -4.87 -10.01 -3.65
CA LEU A 26 -4.36 -8.97 -4.52
C LEU A 26 -3.02 -8.46 -3.99
N LEU A 27 -2.06 -8.32 -4.90
CA LEU A 27 -0.75 -7.78 -4.59
C LEU A 27 -0.54 -6.52 -5.41
N VAL A 28 -0.10 -5.45 -4.76
CA VAL A 28 0.17 -4.17 -5.41
C VAL A 28 1.62 -3.79 -5.14
N ILE A 29 2.33 -3.37 -6.17
CA ILE A 29 3.71 -2.89 -6.07
C ILE A 29 3.73 -1.45 -6.58
N GLY A 30 4.27 -0.51 -5.80
CA GLY A 30 4.38 0.88 -6.26
C GLY A 30 5.05 1.79 -5.24
N THR A 31 5.22 3.07 -5.56
CA THR A 31 5.93 4.03 -4.73
C THR A 31 4.97 4.76 -3.78
N LEU A 32 5.25 4.77 -2.48
CA LEU A 32 4.43 5.52 -1.52
C LEU A 32 4.65 7.04 -1.67
N ARG A 33 3.59 7.77 -2.02
CA ARG A 33 3.61 9.24 -2.16
C ARG A 33 2.93 9.98 -1.02
N GLY A 34 2.05 9.31 -0.29
CA GLY A 34 1.31 9.92 0.79
C GLY A 34 0.54 8.91 1.60
N PHE A 35 0.22 9.28 2.83
CA PHE A 35 -0.67 8.54 3.70
C PHE A 35 -1.36 9.48 4.69
N ASP A 36 -2.44 9.02 5.30
CA ASP A 36 -3.12 9.74 6.36
C ASP A 36 -3.26 8.91 7.66
N GLN A 37 -3.90 9.51 8.67
CA GLN A 37 -4.14 8.87 9.96
C GLN A 37 -5.07 7.64 9.90
N PHE A 38 -5.83 7.50 8.81
CA PHE A 38 -6.74 6.37 8.58
C PHE A 38 -6.09 5.27 7.74
N MET A 39 -4.76 5.35 7.50
CA MET A 39 -4.00 4.41 6.68
C MET A 39 -4.45 4.38 5.21
N ASN A 40 -5.07 5.45 4.70
CA ASN A 40 -5.25 5.58 3.25
C ASN A 40 -3.87 5.80 2.62
N LEU A 41 -3.50 5.01 1.62
CA LEU A 41 -2.20 5.08 0.97
C LEU A 41 -2.34 5.62 -0.45
N VAL A 42 -1.51 6.60 -0.79
CA VAL A 42 -1.36 7.12 -2.15
C VAL A 42 -0.12 6.47 -2.77
N ILE A 43 -0.34 5.65 -3.79
CA ILE A 43 0.72 4.89 -4.47
C ILE A 43 0.82 5.34 -5.93
N ASP A 44 2.04 5.58 -6.38
CA ASP A 44 2.40 6.05 -7.72
C ASP A 44 3.21 4.98 -8.46
N ASN A 45 3.15 4.96 -9.80
CA ASN A 45 3.73 3.92 -10.65
C ASN A 45 3.36 2.51 -10.15
N THR A 46 2.06 2.28 -10.03
CA THR A 46 1.49 1.11 -9.40
C THR A 46 1.41 -0.06 -10.39
N VAL A 47 1.76 -1.26 -9.95
CA VAL A 47 1.55 -2.52 -10.68
C VAL A 47 0.72 -3.44 -9.81
N GLU A 48 -0.47 -3.77 -10.28
CA GLU A 48 -1.30 -4.81 -9.70
C GLU A 48 -0.81 -6.17 -10.22
N VAL A 49 -0.64 -7.11 -9.31
CA VAL A 49 -0.24 -8.49 -9.60
C VAL A 49 -1.35 -9.42 -9.12
N ASN A 50 -2.01 -10.07 -10.08
CA ASN A 50 -3.03 -11.08 -9.83
C ASN A 50 -2.57 -12.42 -10.44
N GLY A 51 -1.91 -13.25 -9.62
CA GLY A 51 -1.27 -14.47 -10.11
C GLY A 51 -0.17 -14.18 -11.12
N ASN A 52 -0.39 -14.54 -12.38
CA ASN A 52 0.55 -14.29 -13.49
C ASN A 52 0.25 -12.99 -14.26
N GLU A 53 -0.90 -12.37 -14.00
CA GLU A 53 -1.33 -11.15 -14.68
C GLU A 53 -0.74 -9.92 -13.97
N LYS A 54 -0.22 -8.99 -14.78
CA LYS A 54 0.31 -7.71 -14.31
C LYS A 54 -0.38 -6.58 -15.02
N ASN A 55 -1.02 -5.69 -14.25
CA ASN A 55 -1.69 -4.50 -14.77
C ASN A 55 -0.98 -3.26 -14.25
N GLU A 56 -0.53 -2.41 -15.18
CA GLU A 56 0.10 -1.13 -14.85
C GLU A 56 -0.97 -0.07 -14.61
N ILE A 57 -0.85 0.65 -13.50
CA ILE A 57 -1.76 1.69 -13.04
C ILE A 57 -0.93 2.92 -12.70
N ILE A 58 -1.29 4.08 -13.25
CA ILE A 58 -0.55 5.32 -13.04
C ILE A 58 -0.52 5.68 -11.55
N MET A 59 -1.70 5.79 -10.94
CA MET A 59 -1.86 6.19 -9.55
C MET A 59 -3.00 5.41 -8.91
N ALA A 60 -2.78 4.87 -7.71
CA ALA A 60 -3.78 4.14 -6.94
C ALA A 60 -3.92 4.74 -5.54
N VAL A 61 -5.15 4.82 -5.05
CA VAL A 61 -5.46 5.14 -3.66
C VAL A 61 -6.00 3.89 -3.00
N ILE A 62 -5.29 3.39 -1.99
CA ILE A 62 -5.67 2.19 -1.25
C ILE A 62 -6.29 2.61 0.06
N GLN A 63 -7.55 2.27 0.26
CA GLN A 63 -8.28 2.54 1.50
C GLN A 63 -8.38 1.26 2.34
N TYR A 64 -7.87 1.32 3.58
CA TYR A 64 -8.05 0.23 4.55
C TYR A 64 -9.36 0.43 5.30
N LEU A 65 -10.38 -0.37 5.00
CA LEU A 65 -11.64 -0.37 5.75
C LEU A 65 -11.48 -1.27 6.98
N ILE A 66 -11.41 -0.67 8.17
CA ILE A 66 -11.54 -1.40 9.43
C ILE A 66 -13.03 -1.74 9.57
N ARG A 67 -13.39 -3.02 9.49
CA ARG A 67 -14.68 -3.51 9.99
C ARG A 67 -14.59 -3.77 11.48
#